data_AF-A0A0R2Y455-F1
#
_entry.id   AF-A0A0R2Y455-F1
#
_cell.length_a   1.000
_cell.length_b   1.000
_cell.length_c   1.000
_cell.angle_alpha   90.00
_cell.angle_beta   90.00
_cell.angle_gamma   90.00
#
_symmetry.space_group_name_H-M   'P 1'
#
loop_
_entity.id
_entity.type
_entity.pdbx_description
1 polymer ?
#
loop_
_entity_poly.entity_id
_entity_poly.type
_entity_poly.pdbx_seq_one_letter_code
_entity_poly.pdbx_strand_id
1 'polypeptide(L)'
;MTTPALHLALIGDYNPTFAEALLAGNLIPGGHDSAGDLRAVELLDHPFFVATLFQPERAALKGITPPLALALLKACRGVSA
;
A
#
# COMPACT_ATOMS: atom_id res chain seq x y z
N MET A 1 -9.04 21.76 -5.99
CA MET A 1 -9.68 20.44 -6.18
C MET A 1 -8.65 19.50 -6.77
N THR A 2 -7.83 18.89 -5.91
CA THR A 2 -6.92 17.81 -6.30
C THR A 2 -7.75 16.57 -6.56
N THR A 3 -7.60 15.98 -7.74
CA THR A 3 -8.22 14.69 -8.06
C THR A 3 -7.78 13.67 -6.98
N PRO A 4 -8.71 12.95 -6.34
CA PRO A 4 -8.37 11.92 -5.36
C PRO A 4 -7.79 10.72 -6.11
N ALA A 5 -6.48 10.74 -6.34
CA ALA A 5 -5.80 9.70 -7.10
C ALA A 5 -5.55 8.50 -6.18
N LEU A 6 -6.39 7.46 -6.28
CA LEU A 6 -6.23 6.24 -5.50
C LEU A 6 -5.07 5.41 -6.06
N HIS A 7 -4.12 5.02 -5.21
CA HIS A 7 -2.90 4.32 -5.65
C HIS A 7 -2.72 3.00 -4.88
N LEU A 8 -2.63 1.91 -5.65
CA LEU A 8 -2.07 0.64 -5.21
C LEU A 8 -0.79 0.41 -6.03
N ALA A 9 0.36 0.47 -5.38
CA ALA A 9 1.66 0.36 -6.05
C ALA A 9 2.39 -0.91 -5.63
N LEU A 10 2.99 -1.60 -6.61
CA LEU A 10 3.94 -2.68 -6.35
C LEU A 10 5.33 -2.08 -6.41
N ILE A 11 6.05 -2.11 -5.29
CA ILE A 11 7.43 -1.62 -5.22
C ILE A 11 8.34 -2.85 -5.34
N GLY A 12 9.41 -2.75 -6.14
CA GLY A 12 10.49 -3.75 -6.13
C GLY A 12 11.25 -3.72 -4.80
N ASP A 13 12.33 -4.49 -4.68
CA ASP A 13 13.11 -4.50 -3.43
C ASP A 13 13.59 -3.09 -3.03
N TYR A 14 13.56 -2.77 -1.74
CA TYR A 14 13.95 -1.45 -1.24
C TYR A 14 15.36 -1.49 -0.66
N ASN A 15 16.10 -0.38 -0.76
CA ASN A 15 17.41 -0.30 -0.13
C ASN A 15 17.25 0.15 1.33
N PRO A 16 17.56 -0.71 2.33
CA PRO A 16 17.37 -0.40 3.74
C PRO A 16 18.22 0.77 4.23
N THR A 17 19.30 1.11 3.53
CA THR A 17 20.13 2.30 3.82
C THR A 17 19.31 3.60 3.76
N PHE A 18 18.25 3.61 2.96
CA PHE A 18 17.38 4.78 2.78
C PHE A 18 16.06 4.66 3.57
N ALA A 19 15.90 3.66 4.44
CA ALA A 19 14.65 3.43 5.16
C ALA A 19 14.24 4.64 6.01
N GLU A 20 15.16 5.22 6.78
CA GLU A 20 14.88 6.42 7.57
C GLU A 20 14.47 7.60 6.69
N ALA A 21 15.20 7.84 5.59
CA ALA A 21 14.87 8.94 4.67
C ALA A 21 13.51 8.74 3.98
N LEU A 22 13.17 7.49 3.63
CA LEU A 22 11.87 7.13 3.05
C LEU A 22 10.72 7.37 4.03
N LEU A 23 10.94 7.06 5.31
CA LEU A 23 9.94 7.15 6.37
C LEU A 23 9.96 8.49 7.13
N ALA A 24 10.86 9.42 6.77
CA ALA A 24 10.95 10.74 7.39
C ALA A 24 9.76 11.65 7.06
N GLY A 25 9.02 11.33 6.00
CA GLY A 25 7.82 12.06 5.59
C GLY A 25 6.53 11.40 6.07
N ASN A 26 5.48 11.52 5.26
CA ASN A 26 4.14 11.01 5.58
C ASN A 26 3.94 9.52 5.25
N LEU A 27 4.99 8.81 4.81
CA LEU A 27 4.95 7.37 4.57
C LEU A 27 5.09 6.63 5.89
N ILE A 28 4.10 5.80 6.21
CA ILE A 28 4.02 5.05 7.46
C ILE A 28 4.31 3.57 7.16
N PRO A 29 5.21 2.92 7.91
CA PRO A 29 5.46 1.50 7.74
C PRO A 29 4.24 0.71 8.24
N GLY A 30 3.52 0.07 7.31
CA GLY A 30 2.26 -0.64 7.58
C GLY A 30 2.42 -2.17 7.67
N GLY A 31 3.52 -2.73 7.16
CA GLY A 31 3.76 -4.17 7.20
C GLY A 31 5.22 -4.53 7.16
N HIS A 32 5.59 -5.51 7.98
CA HIS A 32 6.92 -6.12 8.05
C HIS A 32 6.81 -7.63 7.85
N ASP A 33 7.87 -8.27 7.38
CA ASP A 33 7.95 -9.74 7.40
C ASP A 33 8.47 -10.27 8.75
N SER A 34 8.72 -11.58 8.80
CA SER A 34 9.23 -12.26 10.01
C SER A 34 10.65 -11.86 10.40
N ALA A 35 11.45 -11.30 9.48
CA ALA A 35 12.78 -10.79 9.77
C ALA A 35 12.74 -9.32 10.24
N GLY A 36 11.57 -8.67 10.17
CA GLY A 36 11.38 -7.27 10.50
C GLY A 36 11.61 -6.32 9.32
N ASP A 37 11.81 -6.84 8.10
CA ASP A 37 12.01 -6.01 6.92
C ASP A 37 10.70 -5.40 6.46
N LEU A 38 10.74 -4.12 6.04
CA LEU A 38 9.58 -3.40 5.52
C LEU A 38 9.05 -4.07 4.26
N ARG A 39 7.75 -4.39 4.24
CA ARG A 39 7.05 -5.01 3.09
C ARG A 39 5.86 -4.21 2.60
N ALA A 40 5.34 -3.27 3.40
CA ALA A 40 4.25 -2.41 2.99
C ALA A 40 4.31 -1.04 3.68
N VAL A 41 3.89 0.00 2.96
CA VAL A 41 3.75 1.37 3.47
C VAL A 41 2.40 1.96 3.11
N GLU A 42 1.94 2.90 3.93
CA GLU A 42 0.74 3.70 3.74
C GLU A 42 1.10 5.19 3.72
N LEU A 43 0.30 6.05 3.09
CA LEU A 43 0.54 7.51 3.09
C LEU A 43 -0.52 8.20 3.94
N LEU A 44 -0.10 9.02 4.91
CA LEU A 44 -1.01 9.84 5.70
C LEU A 44 -1.76 10.86 4.84
N ASP A 45 -2.96 11.22 5.30
CA ASP A 45 -3.85 12.22 4.68
C ASP A 45 -4.22 11.92 3.21
N HIS A 46 -4.18 10.64 2.83
CA HIS A 46 -4.56 10.16 1.50
C HIS A 46 -5.73 9.17 1.59
N PRO A 47 -6.79 9.30 0.76
CA PRO A 47 -8.03 8.50 0.90
C PRO A 47 -7.79 6.99 0.77
N PHE A 48 -6.82 6.60 -0.05
CA PHE A 48 -6.26 5.25 -0.06
C PHE A 48 -4.92 5.24 -0.80
N PHE A 49 -3.84 5.01 -0.07
CA PHE A 49 -2.52 4.77 -0.64
C PHE A 49 -1.89 3.61 0.11
N VAL A 50 -1.67 2.51 -0.60
CA VAL A 50 -0.95 1.36 -0.06
C VAL A 50 0.06 0.92 -1.10
N ALA A 51 1.31 0.75 -0.69
CA ALA A 51 2.34 0.18 -1.54
C ALA A 51 2.92 -1.08 -0.90
N THR A 52 3.04 -2.16 -1.67
CA THR A 52 3.48 -3.47 -1.17
C THR A 52 4.64 -4.02 -1.98
N LEU A 53 5.56 -4.74 -1.32
CA LEU A 53 6.64 -5.52 -1.96
C LEU A 53 6.20 -6.92 -2.39
N PHE A 54 5.00 -7.33 -1.98
CA PHE A 54 4.38 -8.57 -2.40
C PHE A 54 3.21 -8.31 -3.35
N GLN A 55 2.75 -9.37 -3.98
CA GLN A 55 1.66 -9.38 -4.97
C GLN A 55 0.34 -9.78 -4.30
N PRO A 56 -0.45 -8.84 -3.73
CA PRO A 56 -1.72 -9.17 -3.09
C PRO A 56 -2.73 -9.83 -4.04
N GLU A 57 -2.66 -9.54 -5.33
CA GLU A 57 -3.52 -10.10 -6.38
C GLU A 57 -3.41 -11.63 -6.50
N ARG A 58 -2.27 -12.23 -6.10
CA ARG A 58 -2.07 -13.68 -6.15
C ARG A 58 -3.00 -14.46 -5.22
N ALA A 59 -3.62 -13.79 -4.23
CA ALA A 59 -4.68 -14.41 -3.42
C ALA A 59 -5.84 -14.95 -4.29
N ALA A 60 -6.12 -14.28 -5.42
CA ALA A 60 -7.16 -14.70 -6.35
C ALA A 60 -6.90 -16.10 -6.96
N LEU A 61 -5.63 -16.50 -7.11
CA LEU A 61 -5.26 -17.83 -7.59
C LEU A 61 -5.68 -18.95 -6.63
N LYS A 62 -5.94 -18.61 -5.36
CA LYS A 62 -6.45 -19.53 -4.34
C LYS A 62 -7.97 -19.41 -4.16
N GLY A 63 -8.67 -18.71 -5.05
CA GLY A 63 -10.10 -18.42 -4.94
C GLY A 63 -10.45 -17.40 -3.85
N ILE A 64 -9.46 -16.67 -3.31
CA ILE A 64 -9.66 -15.68 -2.26
C ILE A 64 -9.67 -14.29 -2.88
N THR A 65 -10.71 -13.49 -2.63
CA THR A 65 -10.76 -12.09 -3.06
C THR A 65 -9.61 -11.31 -2.42
N PRO A 66 -8.72 -10.66 -3.20
CA PRO A 66 -7.60 -9.89 -2.66
C PRO A 66 -8.08 -8.74 -1.75
N PRO A 67 -7.72 -8.72 -0.44
CA PRO A 67 -8.23 -7.71 0.49
C PRO A 67 -7.89 -6.28 0.08
N LEU A 68 -6.67 -6.04 -0.41
CA LEU A 68 -6.24 -4.71 -0.84
C LEU A 68 -7.00 -4.20 -2.07
N ALA A 69 -7.34 -5.09 -3.00
CA ALA A 69 -8.17 -4.71 -4.15
C ALA A 69 -9.60 -4.33 -3.71
N LEU A 70 -10.18 -5.08 -2.76
CA LEU A 70 -11.48 -4.74 -2.19
C LEU A 70 -11.46 -3.41 -1.42
N ALA A 71 -10.41 -3.16 -0.64
CA ALA A 71 -10.24 -1.92 0.09
C ALA A 71 -10.10 -0.71 -0.84
N LEU A 72 -9.32 -0.84 -1.92
CA LEU A 72 -9.20 0.16 -2.98
C LEU A 72 -10.58 0.50 -3.57
N LEU A 73 -11.36 -0.50 -3.95
CA LEU A 73 -12.70 -0.28 -4.51
C LEU A 73 -13.67 0.40 -3.52
N LYS A 74 -13.59 0.05 -2.23
CA LYS A 74 -14.36 0.73 -1.18
C LYS A 74 -13.97 2.20 -1.07
N ALA A 75 -12.68 2.50 -1.14
CA ALA A 75 -12.19 3.88 -1.15
C ALA A 75 -12.68 4.65 -2.39
N CYS A 76 -12.65 4.05 -3.58
CA CYS A 76 -13.26 4.64 -4.79
C CYS A 76 -14.72 5.06 -4.56
N ARG A 77 -15.50 4.20 -3.90
CA ARG A 77 -16.92 4.49 -3.62
C ARG A 77 -17.10 5.63 -2.62
N GLY A 78 -16.24 5.74 -1.61
CA GLY A 78 -16.30 6.83 -0.62
C GLY A 78 -15.81 8.17 -1.16
N VAL A 79 -14.97 8.14 -2.19
CA VAL A 79 -14.42 9.32 -2.86
C VAL A 79 -15.36 9.89 -3.93
N SER A 80 -16.22 9.07 -4.52
CA SER A 80 -17.22 9.49 -5.51
C SER A 80 -18.53 10.03 -4.92
N ALA A 81 -18.65 10.13 -3.59
CA ALA A 81 -19.82 10.63 -2.87
C ALA A 81 -19.59 12.08 -2.40
#